data_AF-A0A094GN36-F1
#
_entry.id   AF-A0A094GN36-F1
#
_cell.length_a   1.000
_cell.length_b   1.000
_cell.length_c   1.000
_cell.angle_alpha   90.00
_cell.angle_beta   90.00
_cell.angle_gamma   90.00
#
_symmetry.space_group_name_H-M   'P 1'
#
loop_
_entity.id
_entity.type
_entity.pdbx_description
1 polymer ?
#
loop_
_entity_poly.entity_id
_entity_poly.type
_entity_poly.pdbx_seq_one_letter_code
_entity_poly.pdbx_strand_id
1 'polypeptide(L)'
;MVRKTSLKAQERENLLAEAVIGVKSGVYKSSYAAAKALHLRPDTVLDRVIGRRPSQREARQKQQLLSKNQERTLLKWIKELTASGYAPSHRILREVADEVRSNKCRVFQTQ
;
A
#
# COMPACT_ATOMS: atom_id res chain seq x y z
N MET A 1 15.05 3.45 4.96
CA MET A 1 14.43 4.60 4.26
C MET A 1 13.46 4.10 3.20
N VAL A 2 12.21 4.56 3.20
CA VAL A 2 11.26 4.27 2.10
C VAL A 2 11.75 4.99 0.85
N ARG A 3 12.04 4.25 -0.22
CA ARG A 3 12.43 4.84 -1.50
C ARG A 3 11.25 5.65 -2.04
N LYS A 4 11.39 6.98 -2.11
CA LYS A 4 10.40 7.83 -2.77
C LYS A 4 10.34 7.47 -4.25
N THR A 5 9.18 7.06 -4.73
CA THR A 5 8.92 6.88 -6.17
C THR A 5 8.82 8.26 -6.82
N SER A 6 9.21 8.36 -8.09
CA SER A 6 9.00 9.59 -8.84
C SER A 6 7.50 9.87 -9.01
N LEU A 7 7.11 11.15 -9.09
CA LEU A 7 5.71 11.55 -9.29
C LEU A 7 5.11 10.88 -10.54
N LYS A 8 5.86 10.87 -11.65
CA LYS A 8 5.49 10.17 -12.89
C LYS A 8 5.20 8.68 -12.70
N ALA A 9 5.99 7.99 -11.87
CA ALA A 9 5.76 6.57 -11.59
C ALA A 9 4.51 6.36 -10.73
N GLN A 10 4.22 7.29 -9.83
CA GLN A 10 3.03 7.26 -8.98
C GLN A 10 1.75 7.51 -9.81
N GLU A 11 1.77 8.51 -10.69
CA GLU A 11 0.67 8.81 -11.62
C GLU A 11 0.35 7.61 -12.52
N ARG A 12 1.38 6.98 -13.08
CA ARG A 12 1.20 5.77 -13.90
C ARG A 12 0.58 4.61 -13.13
N GLU A 13 0.99 4.40 -11.88
CA GLU A 13 0.40 3.38 -11.00
C GLU A 13 -1.06 3.70 -10.67
N ASN A 14 -1.42 4.97 -10.47
CA ASN A 14 -2.79 5.39 -10.25
C ASN A 14 -3.67 5.13 -11.48
N LEU A 15 -3.19 5.48 -12.69
CA LEU A 15 -3.90 5.18 -13.95
C LEU A 15 -4.10 3.68 -14.16
N LEU A 16 -3.10 2.85 -13.83
CA LEU A 16 -3.22 1.40 -13.89
C LEU A 16 -4.27 0.87 -12.89
N ALA A 17 -4.32 1.43 -11.67
CA ALA A 17 -5.33 1.05 -10.69
C ALA A 17 -6.74 1.44 -11.17
N GLU A 18 -6.90 2.63 -11.74
CA GLU A 18 -8.15 3.10 -12.35
C GLU A 18 -8.59 2.19 -13.50
N ALA A 19 -7.67 1.81 -14.40
CA ALA A 19 -7.95 0.87 -15.49
C ALA A 19 -8.49 -0.47 -14.96
N VAL A 20 -7.87 -1.02 -13.92
CA VAL A 20 -8.28 -2.29 -13.32
C VAL A 20 -9.65 -2.17 -12.66
N ILE A 21 -9.90 -1.08 -11.93
CA ILE A 21 -11.19 -0.82 -11.30
C ILE A 21 -12.27 -0.67 -12.37
N GLY A 22 -12.01 0.09 -13.45
CA GLY A 22 -12.94 0.30 -14.55
C GLY A 22 -13.28 -0.99 -15.31
N VAL A 23 -12.31 -1.90 -15.49
CA VAL A 23 -12.58 -3.22 -16.09
C VAL A 23 -13.40 -4.10 -15.14
N LYS A 24 -13.06 -4.13 -13.85
CA LYS A 24 -13.79 -4.95 -12.86
C LYS A 24 -15.20 -4.46 -12.58
N SER A 25 -15.43 -3.15 -12.66
CA SER A 25 -16.75 -2.52 -12.49
C SER A 25 -17.60 -2.55 -13.76
N GLY A 26 -17.05 -3.01 -14.89
CA GLY A 26 -17.77 -3.07 -16.16
C GLY A 26 -17.85 -1.75 -16.93
N VAL A 27 -17.19 -0.68 -16.46
CA VAL A 27 -17.09 0.62 -17.17
C VAL A 27 -16.40 0.44 -18.53
N TYR A 28 -15.37 -0.40 -18.58
CA TYR A 28 -14.70 -0.76 -19.82
C TYR A 28 -15.05 -2.18 -20.23
N LYS A 29 -15.42 -2.36 -21.51
CA LYS A 29 -15.75 -3.68 -22.09
C LYS A 29 -14.61 -4.70 -21.98
N SER A 30 -13.36 -4.25 -21.95
CA SER A 30 -12.19 -5.13 -21.81
C SER A 30 -10.96 -4.36 -21.30
N SER A 31 -9.94 -5.11 -20.85
CA SER A 31 -8.62 -4.56 -20.50
C SER A 31 -7.99 -3.75 -21.63
N TYR A 32 -8.23 -4.13 -22.89
CA TYR A 32 -7.75 -3.41 -24.06
C TYR A 32 -8.46 -2.05 -24.23
N ALA A 33 -9.77 -2.01 -24.02
CA ALA A 33 -10.54 -0.76 -24.09
C ALA A 33 -10.09 0.23 -23.00
N ALA A 34 -9.89 -0.25 -21.77
CA ALA A 34 -9.35 0.57 -20.68
C ALA A 34 -7.93 1.08 -20.97
N ALA A 35 -7.07 0.23 -21.55
CA ALA A 35 -5.72 0.62 -21.94
C ALA A 35 -5.72 1.71 -23.01
N LYS A 36 -6.62 1.61 -24.01
CA LYS A 36 -6.75 2.62 -25.07
C LYS A 36 -7.26 3.96 -24.52
N ALA A 37 -8.22 3.93 -23.61
CA ALA A 37 -8.78 5.14 -22.99
C ALA A 37 -7.75 5.89 -22.12
N LEU A 38 -6.92 5.14 -21.37
CA LEU A 38 -5.95 5.71 -20.43
C LEU A 38 -4.52 5.82 -21.00
N HIS A 39 -4.34 5.57 -22.31
CA HIS A 39 -3.05 5.57 -23.00
C HIS A 39 -1.99 4.67 -22.34
N LEU A 40 -2.42 3.50 -21.85
CA LEU A 40 -1.56 2.50 -21.21
C LEU A 40 -1.26 1.34 -22.16
N ARG A 41 -0.20 0.59 -21.86
CA ARG A 41 0.13 -0.62 -22.61
C ARG A 41 -0.88 -1.75 -22.27
N PRO A 42 -1.55 -2.36 -23.28
CA PRO A 42 -2.61 -3.35 -23.03
C PRO A 42 -2.17 -4.55 -22.19
N ASP A 43 -0.99 -5.11 -22.48
CA ASP A 43 -0.43 -6.25 -21.75
C ASP A 43 -0.31 -5.97 -20.25
N THR A 44 0.06 -4.73 -19.90
CA THR A 44 0.27 -4.33 -18.51
C THR A 44 -1.06 -4.26 -17.76
N VAL A 45 -2.11 -3.75 -18.41
CA VAL A 45 -3.46 -3.71 -17.82
C VAL A 45 -4.00 -5.13 -17.68
N LEU A 46 -3.81 -5.99 -18.69
CA LEU A 46 -4.22 -7.39 -18.65
C LEU A 46 -3.55 -8.16 -17.50
N ASP A 47 -2.22 -8.08 -17.41
CA ASP A 47 -1.45 -8.71 -16.33
C ASP A 47 -1.91 -8.25 -14.94
N ARG A 48 -2.34 -6.98 -14.83
CA ARG A 48 -2.82 -6.38 -13.58
C ARG A 48 -4.25 -6.82 -13.23
N VAL A 49 -5.13 -6.95 -14.21
CA VAL A 49 -6.51 -7.44 -14.04
C VAL A 49 -6.52 -8.90 -13.63
N ILE A 50 -5.70 -9.73 -14.29
CA ILE A 50 -5.55 -11.17 -13.98
C ILE A 50 -4.78 -11.39 -12.67
N GLY A 51 -3.97 -10.42 -12.24
CA GLY A 51 -3.16 -10.51 -11.02
C GLY A 51 -1.80 -11.17 -11.21
N ARG A 52 -1.36 -11.40 -12.46
CA ARG A 52 -0.03 -11.94 -12.79
C ARG A 52 1.09 -11.01 -12.35
N ARG A 53 0.90 -9.69 -12.46
CA ARG A 53 1.88 -8.68 -12.03
C ARG A 53 1.26 -7.74 -11.00
N PRO A 54 1.49 -7.96 -9.70
CA PRO A 54 1.02 -7.04 -8.66
C PRO A 54 1.75 -5.70 -8.74
N SER A 55 1.21 -4.68 -8.06
CA SER A 55 1.92 -3.41 -7.91
C SER A 55 3.28 -3.61 -7.23
N GLN A 56 4.24 -2.72 -7.51
CA GLN A 56 5.53 -2.79 -6.82
C GLN A 56 5.38 -2.75 -5.29
N ARG A 57 4.37 -2.03 -4.79
CA ARG A 57 4.05 -1.93 -3.36
C ARG A 57 3.54 -3.27 -2.81
N GLU A 58 2.60 -3.91 -3.51
CA GLU A 58 2.07 -5.22 -3.13
C GLU A 58 3.11 -6.33 -3.22
N ALA A 59 3.96 -6.31 -4.26
CA ALA A 59 5.06 -7.27 -4.39
C ALA A 59 6.03 -7.17 -3.19
N ARG A 60 6.37 -5.94 -2.79
CA ARG A 60 7.24 -5.69 -1.62
C ARG A 60 6.54 -5.95 -0.28
N GLN A 61 5.21 -5.86 -0.21
CA GLN A 61 4.48 -6.16 1.02
C GLN A 61 4.81 -7.56 1.54
N LYS A 62 4.98 -8.55 0.66
CA LYS A 62 5.35 -9.93 1.05
C LYS A 62 6.73 -10.04 1.69
N GLN A 63 7.60 -9.06 1.48
CA GLN A 63 8.95 -9.00 2.04
C GLN A 63 9.03 -8.16 3.31
N GLN A 64 7.95 -7.42 3.66
CA GLN A 64 7.92 -6.59 4.86
C GLN A 64 7.71 -7.45 6.11
N LEU A 65 8.34 -7.04 7.21
CA LEU A 65 8.25 -7.73 8.50
C LEU A 65 6.91 -7.49 9.21
N LEU A 66 6.27 -6.35 8.93
CA LEU A 66 5.00 -5.93 9.51
C LEU A 66 3.91 -6.05 8.44
N SER A 67 2.72 -6.48 8.86
CA SER A 67 1.53 -6.42 8.02
C SER A 67 1.04 -4.97 7.87
N LYS A 68 0.29 -4.69 6.80
CA LYS A 68 -0.33 -3.35 6.59
C LYS A 68 -1.14 -2.86 7.79
N ASN A 69 -1.83 -3.78 8.48
CA ASN A 69 -2.63 -3.44 9.65
C ASN A 69 -1.75 -3.03 10.82
N GLN A 70 -0.68 -3.79 11.07
CA GLN A 70 0.31 -3.47 12.11
C GLN A 70 1.01 -2.13 11.84
N GLU A 71 1.42 -1.87 10.59
CA GLU A 71 2.00 -0.57 10.21
C GLU A 71 1.01 0.58 10.44
N ARG A 72 -0.27 0.39 10.12
CA ARG A 72 -1.32 1.41 10.29
C ARG A 72 -1.58 1.72 11.76
N THR A 73 -1.58 0.70 12.61
CA THR A 73 -1.69 0.84 14.07
C THR A 73 -0.50 1.61 14.63
N LEU A 74 0.73 1.21 14.27
CA LEU A 74 1.95 1.92 14.68
C LEU A 74 1.92 3.39 14.23
N LEU A 75 1.50 3.64 12.98
CA LEU A 75 1.39 4.99 12.45
C LEU A 75 0.38 5.84 13.24
N LYS A 76 -0.77 5.26 13.62
CA LYS A 76 -1.78 5.95 14.44
C LYS A 76 -1.19 6.34 15.80
N TRP A 77 -0.55 5.40 16.47
CA TRP A 77 0.08 5.64 17.78
C TRP A 77 1.19 6.69 17.72
N ILE A 78 2.06 6.65 16.70
CA ILE A 78 3.10 7.68 16.49
C ILE A 78 2.47 9.06 16.29
N LYS A 79 1.38 9.15 15.51
CA LYS A 79 0.68 10.42 15.30
C LYS A 79 0.06 10.96 16.58
N GLU A 80 -0.54 10.10 17.40
CA GLU A 80 -1.13 10.47 18.69
C GLU A 80 -0.06 10.98 19.66
N LEU A 81 1.08 10.29 19.76
CA LEU A 81 2.22 10.75 20.56
C LEU A 81 2.78 12.09 20.06
N THR A 82 2.93 12.22 18.74
CA THR A 82 3.43 13.47 18.15
C THR A 82 2.45 14.62 18.43
N ALA A 83 1.14 14.36 18.38
CA ALA A 83 0.10 15.34 18.70
C ALA A 83 0.06 15.71 20.18
N SER A 84 0.41 14.79 21.09
CA SER A 84 0.54 15.09 22.52
C SER A 84 1.84 15.82 22.89
N GLY A 85 2.67 16.17 21.90
CA GLY A 85 3.93 16.87 22.08
C GLY A 85 5.10 15.95 22.44
N TYR A 86 4.89 14.63 22.45
CA TYR A 86 5.94 13.66 22.71
C TYR A 86 6.51 13.12 21.40
N ALA A 87 7.79 13.39 21.13
CA ALA A 87 8.50 12.78 20.01
C ALA A 87 9.11 11.44 20.45
N PRO A 88 8.53 10.28 20.07
CA PRO A 88 9.06 8.99 20.50
C PRO A 88 10.46 8.75 19.92
N SER A 89 11.40 8.35 20.79
CA SER A 89 12.74 7.96 20.38
C SER A 89 12.70 6.72 19.48
N HIS A 90 13.63 6.64 18.53
CA HIS A 90 13.76 5.51 17.61
C HIS A 90 13.89 4.15 18.34
N ARG A 91 14.49 4.14 19.54
CA ARG A 91 14.58 2.92 20.37
C ARG A 91 13.20 2.42 20.78
N ILE A 92 12.37 3.30 21.33
CA ILE A 92 11.00 3.00 21.77
C ILE A 92 10.16 2.55 20.56
N LEU A 93 10.30 3.23 19.42
CA LEU A 93 9.63 2.84 18.18
C LEU A 93 9.97 1.41 17.74
N ARG A 94 11.25 1.00 17.87
CA ARG A 94 11.68 -0.36 17.53
C ARG A 94 11.08 -1.39 18.49
N GLU A 95 11.14 -1.12 19.79
CA GLU A 95 10.59 -2.02 20.82
C GLU A 95 9.08 -2.23 20.59
N VAL A 96 8.31 -1.15 20.41
CA VAL A 96 6.86 -1.23 20.15
C VAL A 96 6.57 -1.95 18.83
N ALA A 97 7.37 -1.72 17.78
CA ALA A 97 7.20 -2.42 16.51
C ALA A 97 7.45 -3.93 16.63
N ASP A 98 8.44 -4.36 17.41
CA ASP A 98 8.72 -5.77 17.66
C ASP A 98 7.62 -6.43 18.51
N GLU A 99 7.04 -5.71 19.46
CA GLU A 99 5.89 -6.19 20.23
C GLU A 99 4.62 -6.34 19.37
N VAL A 100 4.33 -5.35 18.52
CA VAL A 100 3.22 -5.38 17.57
C VAL A 100 3.39 -6.52 16.56
N ARG A 101 4.62 -6.74 16.07
CA ARG A 101 4.96 -7.86 15.19
C ARG A 101 4.74 -9.21 15.88
N SER A 102 5.13 -9.31 17.16
CA SER A 102 4.99 -10.54 17.95
C SER A 102 3.56 -10.82 18.42
N ASN A 103 2.58 -9.97 18.05
CA ASN A 103 1.19 -10.00 18.52
C ASN A 103 1.05 -10.05 20.06
N LYS A 104 2.08 -9.61 20.79
CA LYS A 104 2.07 -9.58 22.26
C LYS A 104 1.31 -8.36 22.79
N CYS A 105 1.15 -7.32 21.97
CA CYS A 105 0.33 -6.16 22.32
C CYS A 105 -1.17 -6.48 22.24
N ARG A 106 -1.80 -6.77 23.37
CA ARG A 106 -3.27 -6.70 23.53
C ARG A 106 -3.81 -5.26 23.44
N VAL A 107 -2.93 -4.27 23.60
CA VAL A 107 -3.26 -2.84 23.78
C VAL A 107 -3.82 -2.19 22.52
N PHE A 108 -3.59 -2.77 21.34
CA PHE A 108 -4.02 -2.18 20.06
C PHE A 108 -5.17 -2.92 19.37
N GLN A 109 -5.83 -3.85 20.04
CA GLN A 109 -7.08 -4.43 19.54
C GLN A 109 -8.19 -3.38 19.68
N THR A 110 -8.42 -2.60 18.63
CA THR A 110 -9.69 -1.87 18.49
C THR A 110 -10.80 -2.89 18.29
N GLN A 111 -11.81 -2.86 19.16
CA GLN A 111 -13.10 -3.55 19.02
C GLN A 111 -13.76 -3.21 17.67
#